data_AF-A0A3S0H9M0-F1
#
_entry.id   AF-A0A3S0H9M0-F1
#
_cell.length_a   1.000
_cell.length_b   1.000
_cell.length_c   1.000
_cell.angle_alpha   90.00
_cell.angle_beta   90.00
_cell.angle_gamma   90.00
#
_symmetry.space_group_name_H-M   'P 1'
#
loop_
_entity.id
_entity.type
_entity.pdbx_description
1 polymer ?
#
loop_
_entity_poly.entity_id
_entity_poly.type
_entity_poly.pdbx_seq_one_letter_code
_entity_poly.pdbx_strand_id
1 'polypeptide(L)'
;MSILFPRSAAVALAGALLLAGVSAQAQQAPAAGGAPAQQQPAQPAGPITANLQAVQPDWTKVCGTDQATKKEICYTTRDFGAAAKEGDAPQPLLALAVYDPKADDTKIIRLLLPPGLMLKPGFRYAIDKGPVDSGAFEICFPNGCFAEAKVKKAVIDGMKKAEKMMIVVKNQANAEVTFYLPLTNFGKAFDGPAIDPKVLEEQQKKLQEELQKKAEEERKKLEAKGAADKK
;
A
#
# COMPACT_ATOMS: atom_id res chain seq x y z
N MET A 1 39.32 -14.72 33.06
CA MET A 1 39.83 -13.92 34.21
C MET A 1 38.67 -13.72 35.17
N SER A 2 38.83 -14.03 36.46
CA SER A 2 37.70 -14.12 37.40
C SER A 2 37.87 -13.16 38.59
N ILE A 3 36.90 -12.25 38.77
CA ILE A 3 36.73 -11.37 39.95
C ILE A 3 35.20 -11.21 40.09
N LEU A 4 34.44 -11.68 41.09
CA LEU A 4 34.61 -11.93 42.55
C LEU A 4 34.59 -10.68 43.45
N PHE A 5 33.36 -10.31 43.85
CA PHE A 5 32.87 -9.85 45.18
C PHE A 5 33.86 -9.25 46.21
N PRO A 6 33.45 -8.19 46.96
CA PRO A 6 32.73 -8.45 48.23
C PRO A 6 31.61 -7.45 48.62
N ARG A 7 30.99 -7.71 49.79
CA ARG A 7 29.95 -6.92 50.49
C ARG A 7 30.50 -6.35 51.80
N SER A 8 30.08 -5.14 52.21
CA SER A 8 29.94 -4.58 53.59
C SER A 8 29.57 -3.08 53.46
N ALA A 9 28.73 -2.40 54.25
CA ALA A 9 28.41 -2.38 55.70
C ALA A 9 29.50 -1.65 56.54
N ALA A 10 29.22 -0.73 57.48
CA ALA A 10 28.01 0.04 57.86
C ALA A 10 28.38 1.23 58.82
N VAL A 11 27.39 1.98 59.37
CA VAL A 11 27.49 3.00 60.48
C VAL A 11 28.15 4.36 60.06
N ALA A 12 27.48 5.53 59.97
CA ALA A 12 26.84 6.43 60.98
C ALA A 12 27.87 7.16 61.90
N LEU A 13 27.71 8.38 62.48
CA LEU A 13 26.61 9.32 62.85
C LEU A 13 27.08 10.81 62.65
N ALA A 14 26.39 11.94 62.95
CA ALA A 14 24.98 12.41 62.90
C ALA A 14 24.90 13.93 63.32
N GLY A 15 23.82 14.67 62.97
CA GLY A 15 23.53 16.09 63.35
C GLY A 15 22.59 16.78 62.34
N ALA A 16 21.40 17.32 62.68
CA ALA A 16 21.07 18.57 63.42
C ALA A 16 21.12 19.84 62.52
N LEU A 17 20.16 20.78 62.46
CA LEU A 17 18.93 21.03 63.26
C LEU A 17 17.68 21.41 62.41
N LEU A 18 16.51 21.27 63.04
CA LEU A 18 15.25 22.04 62.95
C LEU A 18 15.06 23.15 61.89
N LEU A 19 13.89 23.13 61.23
CA LEU A 19 12.90 24.23 61.31
C LEU A 19 11.48 23.71 60.99
N ALA A 20 10.43 24.40 61.45
CA ALA A 20 9.06 23.89 61.44
C ALA A 20 8.27 24.26 60.18
N GLY A 21 7.47 23.33 59.67
CA GLY A 21 6.44 23.55 58.66
C GLY A 21 5.19 22.74 58.98
N VAL A 22 4.08 23.41 59.29
CA VAL A 22 2.82 22.75 59.66
C VAL A 22 1.94 22.62 58.42
N SER A 23 1.75 21.38 57.95
CA SER A 23 0.76 21.04 56.92
C SER A 23 -0.09 19.86 57.39
N ALA A 24 -1.41 20.00 57.28
CA ALA A 24 -2.35 19.06 57.89
C ALA A 24 -2.40 17.72 57.15
N GLN A 25 -2.10 16.62 57.85
CA GLN A 25 -2.30 15.27 57.33
C GLN A 25 -3.80 14.92 57.36
N ALA A 26 -4.48 15.07 56.23
CA ALA A 26 -5.81 14.51 56.05
C ALA A 26 -5.72 12.98 56.03
N GLN A 27 -6.21 12.33 57.09
CA GLN A 27 -6.03 10.90 57.32
C GLN A 27 -6.98 10.06 56.45
N GLN A 28 -6.59 9.80 55.19
CA GLN A 28 -7.30 8.87 54.32
C GLN A 28 -7.11 7.43 54.81
N ALA A 29 -8.20 6.79 55.23
CA ALA A 29 -8.22 5.37 55.52
C ALA A 29 -7.99 4.53 54.25
N PRO A 30 -7.38 3.33 54.36
CA PRO A 30 -7.17 2.45 53.21
C PRO A 30 -8.53 1.96 52.67
N ALA A 31 -8.97 2.51 51.54
CA ALA A 31 -10.17 2.05 50.85
C ALA A 31 -9.98 0.61 50.36
N ALA A 32 -10.94 -0.26 50.69
CA ALA A 32 -10.83 -1.68 50.40
C ALA A 32 -11.03 -2.01 48.91
N GLY A 33 -10.34 -3.05 48.44
CA GLY A 33 -10.82 -3.89 47.33
C GLY A 33 -11.05 -3.19 45.99
N GLY A 34 -9.98 -2.67 45.37
CA GLY A 34 -10.01 -2.41 43.92
C GLY A 34 -10.21 -3.72 43.14
N ALA A 35 -11.45 -3.99 42.73
CA ALA A 35 -11.77 -5.15 41.89
C ALA A 35 -11.01 -5.05 40.55
N PRO A 36 -10.56 -6.18 39.96
CA PRO A 36 -9.84 -6.16 38.70
C PRO A 36 -10.75 -5.60 37.61
N ALA A 37 -10.32 -4.50 36.98
CA ALA A 37 -11.04 -3.90 35.86
C ALA A 37 -11.16 -4.94 34.73
N GLN A 38 -12.38 -5.37 34.43
CA GLN A 38 -12.63 -6.29 33.32
C GLN A 38 -12.23 -5.60 32.02
N GLN A 39 -11.12 -6.05 31.41
CA GLN A 39 -10.77 -5.67 30.06
C GLN A 39 -11.88 -6.17 29.13
N GLN A 40 -12.71 -5.23 28.68
CA GLN A 40 -13.82 -5.51 27.77
C GLN A 40 -13.24 -6.16 26.50
N PRO A 41 -13.73 -7.35 26.08
CA PRO A 41 -13.16 -8.02 24.93
C PRO A 41 -13.21 -7.11 23.71
N ALA A 42 -12.05 -6.91 23.06
CA ALA A 42 -11.98 -6.16 21.82
C ALA A 42 -12.89 -6.83 20.80
N GLN A 43 -13.95 -6.14 20.38
CA GLN A 43 -14.90 -6.71 19.42
C GLN A 43 -14.16 -7.05 18.12
N PRO A 44 -14.42 -8.23 17.52
CA PRO A 44 -13.85 -8.58 16.23
C PRO A 44 -14.15 -7.48 15.20
N ALA A 45 -13.11 -6.93 14.57
CA ALA A 45 -13.30 -6.00 13.48
C ALA A 45 -14.11 -6.68 12.37
N GLY A 46 -15.25 -6.09 12.00
CA GLY A 46 -16.11 -6.63 10.96
C GLY A 46 -15.44 -6.65 9.57
N PRO A 47 -15.99 -7.38 8.60
CA PRO A 47 -15.48 -7.38 7.23
C PRO A 47 -15.42 -5.96 6.66
N ILE A 48 -14.25 -5.56 6.17
CA ILE A 48 -14.02 -4.25 5.57
C ILE A 48 -14.20 -4.37 4.05
N THR A 49 -14.90 -3.42 3.43
CA THR A 49 -15.12 -3.39 1.98
C THR A 49 -14.71 -2.05 1.40
N ALA A 50 -13.92 -2.07 0.33
CA ALA A 50 -13.50 -0.88 -0.41
C ALA A 50 -13.79 -1.06 -1.91
N ASN A 51 -14.68 -0.22 -2.44
CA ASN A 51 -14.86 -0.06 -3.88
C ASN A 51 -13.77 0.88 -4.38
N LEU A 52 -12.85 0.38 -5.21
CA LEU A 52 -11.72 1.16 -5.68
C LEU A 52 -12.02 1.83 -7.02
N GLN A 53 -11.44 3.00 -7.21
CA GLN A 53 -11.44 3.73 -8.48
C GLN A 53 -10.10 3.54 -9.16
N ALA A 54 -10.05 3.61 -10.48
CA ALA A 54 -8.78 3.59 -11.20
C ALA A 54 -8.05 4.93 -11.06
N VAL A 55 -6.74 4.88 -10.85
CA VAL A 55 -5.88 6.10 -10.76
C VAL A 55 -5.60 6.67 -12.14
N GLN A 56 -5.29 5.80 -13.12
CA GLN A 56 -5.12 6.18 -14.53
C GLN A 56 -6.41 5.98 -15.33
N PRO A 57 -6.69 6.80 -16.37
CA PRO A 57 -7.90 6.69 -17.19
C PRO A 57 -7.94 5.42 -18.05
N ASP A 58 -6.77 4.89 -18.42
CA ASP A 58 -6.62 3.69 -19.26
C ASP A 58 -5.75 2.62 -18.58
N TRP A 59 -5.78 1.42 -19.15
CA TRP A 59 -4.89 0.32 -18.82
C TRP A 59 -3.60 0.39 -19.64
N THR A 60 -2.45 0.17 -19.01
CA THR A 60 -1.13 0.22 -19.64
C THR A 60 -0.67 -1.19 -20.00
N LYS A 61 -0.45 -1.46 -21.30
CA LYS A 61 0.18 -2.70 -21.77
C LYS A 61 1.63 -2.45 -22.18
N VAL A 62 2.55 -3.25 -21.67
CA VAL A 62 3.99 -3.23 -21.99
C VAL A 62 4.42 -4.65 -22.36
N CYS A 63 5.27 -4.79 -23.37
CA CYS A 63 5.85 -6.07 -23.77
C CYS A 63 7.38 -5.95 -23.83
N GLY A 64 8.07 -7.06 -23.59
CA GLY A 64 9.53 -7.15 -23.68
C GLY A 64 10.02 -8.59 -23.70
N THR A 65 11.32 -8.78 -23.83
CA THR A 65 11.94 -10.11 -23.86
C THR A 65 12.30 -10.57 -22.46
N ASP A 66 11.74 -11.70 -22.02
CA ASP A 66 12.15 -12.33 -20.77
C ASP A 66 13.63 -12.78 -20.83
N GLN A 67 14.40 -12.47 -19.80
CA GLN A 67 15.84 -12.70 -19.81
C GLN A 67 16.22 -14.18 -19.67
N ALA A 68 15.40 -15.00 -19.02
CA ALA A 68 15.69 -16.41 -18.79
C ALA A 68 15.34 -17.28 -20.00
N THR A 69 14.14 -17.09 -20.57
CA THR A 69 13.61 -17.90 -21.68
C THR A 69 13.88 -17.33 -23.07
N LYS A 70 14.26 -16.04 -23.16
CA LYS A 70 14.41 -15.25 -24.41
C LYS A 70 13.12 -15.11 -25.23
N LYS A 71 11.96 -15.29 -24.62
CA LYS A 71 10.64 -15.18 -25.27
C LYS A 71 9.96 -13.86 -24.94
N GLU A 72 8.99 -13.45 -25.75
CA GLU A 72 8.15 -12.29 -25.41
C GLU A 72 7.29 -12.58 -24.18
N ILE A 73 7.30 -11.64 -23.24
CA ILE A 73 6.35 -11.52 -22.15
C ILE A 73 5.73 -10.13 -22.18
N CYS A 74 4.40 -10.09 -22.19
CA CYS A 74 3.64 -8.86 -22.01
C CYS A 74 3.08 -8.79 -20.59
N TYR A 75 2.83 -7.59 -20.08
CA TYR A 75 1.93 -7.38 -18.95
C TYR A 75 0.99 -6.21 -19.22
N THR A 76 -0.25 -6.32 -18.74
CA THR A 76 -1.26 -5.26 -18.80
C THR A 76 -1.63 -4.86 -17.37
N THR A 77 -1.34 -3.62 -16.98
CA THR A 77 -1.42 -3.13 -15.59
C THR A 77 -2.26 -1.86 -15.46
N ARG A 78 -2.80 -1.64 -14.26
CA ARG A 78 -3.46 -0.40 -13.84
C ARG A 78 -3.45 -0.29 -12.32
N ASP A 79 -3.35 0.93 -11.82
CA ASP A 79 -3.38 1.21 -10.38
C ASP A 79 -4.80 1.59 -9.94
N PHE A 80 -5.14 1.17 -8.73
CA PHE A 80 -6.44 1.35 -8.11
C PHE A 80 -6.28 1.99 -6.74
N GLY A 81 -7.21 2.89 -6.42
CA GLY A 81 -7.11 3.77 -5.27
C GLY A 81 -8.46 4.13 -4.66
N ALA A 82 -8.40 4.87 -3.57
CA ALA A 82 -9.56 5.44 -2.91
C ALA A 82 -9.47 6.97 -2.92
N ALA A 83 -10.57 7.64 -3.26
CA ALA A 83 -10.69 9.08 -3.11
C ALA A 83 -11.04 9.43 -1.65
N ALA A 84 -10.46 10.50 -1.11
CA ALA A 84 -10.73 10.92 0.28
C ALA A 84 -12.13 11.53 0.43
N LYS A 85 -12.65 12.14 -0.65
CA LYS A 85 -14.02 12.62 -0.82
C LYS A 85 -14.50 12.29 -2.23
N GLU A 86 -15.80 12.37 -2.45
CA GLU A 86 -16.36 12.29 -3.80
C GLU A 86 -15.86 13.46 -4.67
N GLY A 87 -15.35 13.16 -5.87
CA GLY A 87 -14.74 14.13 -6.78
C GLY A 87 -13.23 14.35 -6.60
N ASP A 88 -12.60 13.89 -5.50
CA ASP A 88 -11.14 13.92 -5.35
C ASP A 88 -10.46 12.87 -6.25
N ALA A 89 -9.23 13.15 -6.69
CA ALA A 89 -8.42 12.16 -7.39
C ALA A 89 -8.06 10.98 -6.45
N PRO A 90 -8.30 9.72 -6.84
CA PRO A 90 -8.09 8.56 -5.97
C PRO A 90 -6.60 8.34 -5.68
N GLN A 91 -6.26 8.19 -4.41
CA GLN A 91 -4.89 7.93 -3.97
C GLN A 91 -4.54 6.44 -4.20
N PRO A 92 -3.42 6.12 -4.85
CA PRO A 92 -3.02 4.73 -5.12
C PRO A 92 -2.98 3.88 -3.83
N LEU A 93 -3.63 2.72 -3.88
CA LEU A 93 -3.71 1.76 -2.76
C LEU A 93 -3.19 0.38 -3.15
N LEU A 94 -3.45 -0.06 -4.38
CA LEU A 94 -2.94 -1.31 -4.94
C LEU A 94 -2.81 -1.22 -6.47
N ALA A 95 -2.07 -2.14 -7.07
CA ALA A 95 -2.04 -2.32 -8.53
C ALA A 95 -2.44 -3.74 -8.92
N LEU A 96 -3.02 -3.90 -10.12
CA LEU A 96 -3.30 -5.19 -10.74
C LEU A 96 -2.64 -5.23 -12.11
N ALA A 97 -1.75 -6.20 -12.29
CA ALA A 97 -1.10 -6.54 -13.55
C ALA A 97 -1.47 -7.97 -13.97
N VAL A 98 -1.76 -8.19 -15.25
CA VAL A 98 -1.90 -9.52 -15.85
C VAL A 98 -0.75 -9.76 -16.81
N TYR A 99 0.09 -10.75 -16.51
CA TYR A 99 1.22 -11.17 -17.34
C TYR A 99 0.79 -12.26 -18.33
N ASP A 100 1.25 -12.10 -19.57
CA ASP A 100 1.03 -12.97 -20.72
C ASP A 100 2.39 -13.38 -21.32
N PRO A 101 3.01 -14.46 -20.81
CA PRO A 101 4.14 -15.10 -21.49
C PRO A 101 3.62 -15.75 -22.78
N LYS A 102 4.19 -15.41 -23.93
CA LYS A 102 3.64 -15.82 -25.23
C LYS A 102 3.76 -17.31 -25.57
N ALA A 103 4.50 -18.08 -24.77
CA ALA A 103 4.73 -19.51 -24.99
C ALA A 103 4.40 -20.36 -23.75
N ASP A 104 3.46 -19.92 -22.94
CA ASP A 104 2.85 -20.66 -21.84
C ASP A 104 1.33 -20.41 -21.90
N ASP A 105 0.50 -21.44 -21.71
CA ASP A 105 -0.97 -21.29 -21.58
C ASP A 105 -1.38 -20.70 -20.22
N THR A 106 -0.46 -20.76 -19.26
CA THR A 106 -0.53 -20.10 -17.96
C THR A 106 -0.36 -18.59 -18.12
N LYS A 107 -1.24 -17.83 -17.47
CA LYS A 107 -1.13 -16.38 -17.29
C LYS A 107 -0.97 -16.10 -15.80
N ILE A 108 -0.38 -14.97 -15.43
CA ILE A 108 -0.16 -14.62 -14.02
C ILE A 108 -0.96 -13.36 -13.71
N ILE A 109 -1.89 -13.47 -12.78
CA ILE A 109 -2.50 -12.31 -12.12
C ILE A 109 -1.53 -11.93 -10.99
N ARG A 110 -0.93 -10.74 -11.08
CA ARG A 110 -0.02 -10.17 -10.09
C ARG A 110 -0.64 -8.92 -9.50
N LEU A 111 -0.74 -8.89 -8.18
CA LEU A 111 -1.16 -7.73 -7.41
C LEU A 111 0.06 -7.10 -6.75
N LEU A 112 0.08 -5.76 -6.65
CA LEU A 112 0.87 -5.04 -5.65
C LEU A 112 -0.11 -4.56 -4.58
N LEU A 113 -0.07 -5.18 -3.41
CA LEU A 113 -0.98 -4.92 -2.29
C LEU A 113 -0.30 -4.05 -1.22
N PRO A 114 -1.07 -3.29 -0.42
CA PRO A 114 -0.50 -2.46 0.64
C PRO A 114 0.11 -3.32 1.78
N PRO A 115 1.07 -2.78 2.54
CA PRO A 115 1.59 -3.43 3.75
C PRO A 115 0.51 -3.51 4.86
N GLY A 116 0.76 -4.33 5.89
CA GLY A 116 -0.18 -4.56 7.01
C GLY A 116 -1.19 -5.70 6.81
N LEU A 117 -1.09 -6.42 5.68
CA LEU A 117 -1.88 -7.60 5.35
C LEU A 117 -1.19 -8.90 5.81
N MET A 118 -1.98 -9.94 6.09
CA MET A 118 -1.50 -11.25 6.49
C MET A 118 -1.00 -12.06 5.28
N LEU A 119 0.26 -12.50 5.32
CA LEU A 119 0.90 -13.29 4.24
C LEU A 119 0.32 -14.70 4.07
N LYS A 120 -0.41 -15.20 5.08
CA LYS A 120 -1.14 -16.47 5.06
C LYS A 120 -2.59 -16.25 5.50
N PRO A 121 -3.58 -16.89 4.87
CA PRO A 121 -3.45 -17.95 3.85
C PRO A 121 -2.93 -17.47 2.48
N GLY A 122 -3.13 -16.19 2.16
CA GLY A 122 -2.84 -15.60 0.85
C GLY A 122 -3.91 -14.56 0.52
N PHE A 123 -4.30 -14.46 -0.74
CA PHE A 123 -5.50 -13.73 -1.17
C PHE A 123 -6.48 -14.69 -1.86
N ARG A 124 -7.77 -14.39 -1.78
CA ARG A 124 -8.82 -15.00 -2.60
C ARG A 124 -9.22 -14.02 -3.70
N TYR A 125 -9.69 -14.50 -4.84
CA TYR A 125 -10.22 -13.62 -5.88
C TYR A 125 -11.41 -14.23 -6.62
N ALA A 126 -12.24 -13.38 -7.22
CA ALA A 126 -13.30 -13.77 -8.15
C ALA A 126 -13.46 -12.72 -9.26
N ILE A 127 -13.94 -13.16 -10.42
CA ILE A 127 -14.29 -12.27 -11.54
C ILE A 127 -15.82 -12.15 -11.60
N ASP A 128 -16.35 -10.94 -11.40
CA ASP A 128 -17.77 -10.65 -11.16
C ASP A 128 -18.46 -11.61 -10.15
N LYS A 129 -19.25 -12.55 -10.65
CA LYS A 129 -19.99 -13.58 -9.89
C LYS A 129 -19.49 -15.00 -10.19
N GLY A 130 -18.28 -15.12 -10.75
CA GLY A 130 -17.62 -16.38 -11.05
C GLY A 130 -17.12 -17.13 -9.80
N PRO A 131 -16.43 -18.27 -9.99
CA PRO A 131 -15.85 -19.02 -8.87
C PRO A 131 -14.82 -18.18 -8.10
N VAL A 132 -14.65 -18.53 -6.81
CA VAL A 132 -13.63 -17.95 -5.94
C VAL A 132 -12.40 -18.85 -5.98
N ASP A 133 -11.31 -18.33 -6.56
CA ASP A 133 -9.98 -18.95 -6.58
C ASP A 133 -9.08 -18.32 -5.50
N SER A 134 -7.80 -18.70 -5.46
CA SER A 134 -6.81 -18.16 -4.50
C SER A 134 -5.42 -18.01 -5.09
N GLY A 135 -4.64 -17.09 -4.53
CA GLY A 135 -3.23 -16.85 -4.83
C GLY A 135 -2.41 -16.58 -3.57
N ALA A 136 -1.09 -16.52 -3.70
CA ALA A 136 -0.14 -16.41 -2.60
C ALA A 136 0.57 -15.05 -2.59
N PHE A 137 1.13 -14.66 -1.44
CA PHE A 137 2.13 -13.60 -1.37
C PHE A 137 3.51 -14.15 -1.70
N GLU A 138 4.24 -13.49 -2.61
CA GLU A 138 5.54 -13.94 -3.11
C GLU A 138 6.69 -13.18 -2.41
N ILE A 139 6.61 -11.85 -2.33
CA ILE A 139 7.64 -10.99 -1.71
C ILE A 139 7.05 -9.65 -1.23
N CYS A 140 7.56 -9.12 -0.12
CA CYS A 140 7.19 -7.81 0.40
C CYS A 140 8.37 -6.85 0.45
N PHE A 141 8.10 -5.60 0.08
CA PHE A 141 8.98 -4.44 0.22
C PHE A 141 8.30 -3.39 1.13
N PRO A 142 9.03 -2.39 1.65
CA PRO A 142 8.43 -1.36 2.53
C PRO A 142 7.26 -0.59 1.90
N ASN A 143 7.21 -0.51 0.56
CA ASN A 143 6.17 0.17 -0.20
C ASN A 143 5.01 -0.75 -0.67
N GLY A 144 5.04 -2.05 -0.37
CA GLY A 144 3.97 -2.98 -0.75
C GLY A 144 4.43 -4.43 -0.93
N CYS A 145 3.46 -5.34 -1.00
CA CYS A 145 3.65 -6.77 -1.16
C CYS A 145 3.15 -7.25 -2.53
N PHE A 146 4.00 -7.96 -3.26
CA PHE A 146 3.58 -8.68 -4.46
C PHE A 146 2.89 -9.99 -4.09
N ALA A 147 1.73 -10.22 -4.71
CA ALA A 147 0.97 -11.46 -4.59
C ALA A 147 0.55 -11.96 -5.97
N GLU A 148 0.62 -13.28 -6.20
CA GLU A 148 0.39 -13.88 -7.52
C GLU A 148 -0.60 -15.04 -7.49
N ALA A 149 -1.34 -15.18 -8.60
CA ALA A 149 -2.12 -16.36 -8.93
C ALA A 149 -1.80 -16.80 -10.38
N LYS A 150 -1.44 -18.07 -10.55
CA LYS A 150 -1.26 -18.70 -11.87
C LYS A 150 -2.60 -19.18 -12.37
N VAL A 151 -3.07 -18.62 -13.48
CA VAL A 151 -4.42 -18.83 -14.02
C VAL A 151 -4.38 -19.34 -15.46
N LYS A 152 -5.42 -20.07 -15.86
CA LYS A 152 -5.60 -20.48 -17.26
C LYS A 152 -6.14 -19.31 -18.09
N LYS A 153 -5.83 -19.28 -19.39
CA LYS A 153 -6.36 -18.29 -20.35
C LYS A 153 -7.85 -17.98 -20.19
N ALA A 154 -8.68 -18.97 -19.89
CA ALA A 154 -10.13 -18.83 -19.69
C ALA A 154 -10.51 -17.83 -18.56
N VAL A 155 -9.70 -17.69 -17.51
CA VAL A 155 -9.92 -16.68 -16.45
C VAL A 155 -9.72 -15.27 -17.01
N ILE A 156 -8.69 -15.09 -17.83
CA ILE A 156 -8.41 -13.81 -18.50
C ILE A 156 -9.48 -13.51 -19.56
N ASP A 157 -9.94 -14.50 -20.33
CA ASP A 157 -11.06 -14.34 -21.27
C ASP A 157 -12.38 -13.95 -20.56
N GLY A 158 -12.53 -14.29 -19.28
CA GLY A 158 -13.56 -13.76 -18.39
C GLY A 158 -13.29 -12.29 -18.00
N MET A 159 -12.11 -11.99 -17.46
CA MET A 159 -11.71 -10.63 -17.05
C MET A 159 -11.89 -9.59 -18.18
N LYS A 160 -11.62 -9.99 -19.44
CA LYS A 160 -11.75 -9.14 -20.63
C LYS A 160 -13.18 -8.67 -20.94
N LYS A 161 -14.20 -9.28 -20.28
CA LYS A 161 -15.63 -8.99 -20.46
C LYS A 161 -16.33 -8.57 -19.15
N ALA A 162 -15.59 -8.57 -18.04
CA ALA A 162 -16.13 -8.43 -16.69
C ALA A 162 -16.33 -6.97 -16.28
N GLU A 163 -17.24 -6.72 -15.34
CA GLU A 163 -17.40 -5.42 -14.69
C GLU A 163 -16.24 -5.17 -13.72
N LYS A 164 -15.90 -6.17 -12.89
CA LYS A 164 -14.91 -6.03 -11.80
C LYS A 164 -14.25 -7.34 -11.37
N MET A 165 -13.08 -7.18 -10.77
CA MET A 165 -12.40 -8.21 -9.99
C MET A 165 -12.62 -7.96 -8.50
N MET A 166 -13.05 -8.99 -7.76
CA MET A 166 -13.04 -9.01 -6.31
C MET A 166 -11.69 -9.60 -5.83
N ILE A 167 -11.03 -8.93 -4.90
CA ILE A 167 -9.89 -9.46 -4.12
C ILE A 167 -10.32 -9.51 -2.65
N VAL A 168 -10.06 -10.61 -1.95
CA VAL A 168 -10.23 -10.71 -0.48
C VAL A 168 -8.91 -11.10 0.17
N VAL A 169 -8.49 -10.32 1.16
CA VAL A 169 -7.29 -10.54 1.98
C VAL A 169 -7.66 -10.46 3.47
N LYS A 170 -6.67 -10.63 4.36
CA LYS A 170 -6.85 -10.40 5.80
C LYS A 170 -5.88 -9.35 6.33
N ASN A 171 -6.36 -8.52 7.26
CA ASN A 171 -5.53 -7.56 7.99
C ASN A 171 -4.94 -8.17 9.28
N GLN A 172 -4.08 -7.44 9.97
CA GLN A 172 -3.48 -7.84 11.25
C GLN A 172 -4.48 -8.23 12.37
N ALA A 173 -5.76 -7.86 12.28
CA ALA A 173 -6.82 -8.25 13.21
C ALA A 173 -7.56 -9.54 12.78
N ASN A 174 -7.04 -10.28 11.78
CA ASN A 174 -7.63 -11.48 11.17
C ASN A 174 -8.99 -11.23 10.47
N ALA A 175 -9.41 -9.97 10.36
CA ALA A 175 -10.63 -9.55 9.66
C ALA A 175 -10.41 -9.54 8.15
N GLU A 176 -11.44 -9.90 7.39
CA GLU A 176 -11.38 -9.89 5.93
C GLU A 176 -11.48 -8.46 5.40
N VAL A 177 -10.68 -8.14 4.38
CA VAL A 177 -10.72 -6.89 3.63
C VAL A 177 -10.99 -7.24 2.17
N THR A 178 -12.08 -6.71 1.62
CA THR A 178 -12.52 -6.94 0.24
C THR A 178 -12.30 -5.69 -0.60
N PHE A 179 -11.53 -5.81 -1.67
CA PHE A 179 -11.33 -4.78 -2.68
C PHE A 179 -12.10 -5.14 -3.95
N TYR A 180 -12.84 -4.18 -4.52
CA TYR A 180 -13.43 -4.30 -5.85
C TYR A 180 -12.69 -3.39 -6.83
N LEU A 181 -12.11 -3.99 -7.88
CA LEU A 181 -11.31 -3.33 -8.91
C LEU A 181 -12.13 -3.34 -10.23
N PRO A 182 -12.56 -2.20 -10.78
CA PRO A 182 -13.27 -2.16 -12.06
C PRO A 182 -12.38 -2.59 -13.22
N LEU A 183 -12.86 -3.54 -14.04
CA LEU A 183 -12.15 -4.09 -15.20
C LEU A 183 -12.49 -3.38 -16.53
N THR A 184 -13.21 -2.25 -16.47
CA THR A 184 -13.54 -1.41 -17.63
C THR A 184 -12.31 -1.14 -18.50
N ASN A 185 -12.45 -1.38 -19.81
CA ASN A 185 -11.40 -1.30 -20.84
C ASN A 185 -10.22 -2.30 -20.71
N PHE A 186 -10.20 -3.23 -19.74
CA PHE A 186 -9.12 -4.22 -19.59
C PHE A 186 -8.93 -5.04 -20.88
N GLY A 187 -10.02 -5.57 -21.44
CA GLY A 187 -9.95 -6.39 -22.66
C GLY A 187 -9.40 -5.65 -23.88
N LYS A 188 -9.75 -4.36 -24.03
CA LYS A 188 -9.25 -3.49 -25.10
C LYS A 188 -7.72 -3.32 -25.02
N ALA A 189 -7.19 -3.11 -23.81
CA ALA A 189 -5.75 -2.94 -23.62
C ALA A 189 -4.99 -4.28 -23.68
N PHE A 190 -5.54 -5.35 -23.11
CA PHE A 190 -4.91 -6.67 -23.09
C PHE A 190 -4.73 -7.24 -24.51
N ASP A 191 -5.73 -7.11 -25.38
CA ASP A 191 -5.63 -7.52 -26.79
C ASP A 191 -4.97 -6.46 -27.69
N GLY A 192 -5.04 -5.18 -27.31
CA GLY A 192 -4.49 -4.06 -28.08
C GLY A 192 -2.96 -4.06 -28.21
N PRO A 193 -2.39 -3.09 -28.94
CA PRO A 193 -0.94 -2.90 -28.97
C PRO A 193 -0.39 -2.58 -27.58
N ALA A 194 0.87 -2.91 -27.33
CA ALA A 194 1.61 -2.33 -26.22
C ALA A 194 1.86 -0.83 -26.48
N ILE A 195 2.20 -0.08 -25.43
CA ILE A 195 2.79 1.25 -25.60
C ILE A 195 4.11 1.08 -26.36
N ASP A 196 4.25 1.74 -27.50
CA ASP A 196 5.51 1.79 -28.25
C ASP A 196 6.54 2.56 -27.42
N PRO A 197 7.71 1.96 -27.09
CA PRO A 197 8.76 2.64 -26.36
C PRO A 197 9.18 3.98 -26.99
N LYS A 198 9.18 4.09 -28.32
CA LYS A 198 9.55 5.34 -29.02
C LYS A 198 8.54 6.45 -28.79
N VAL A 199 7.25 6.12 -28.80
CA VAL A 199 6.18 7.09 -28.51
C VAL A 199 6.27 7.56 -27.06
N LEU A 200 6.67 6.68 -26.13
CA LEU A 200 6.92 7.06 -24.74
C LEU A 200 8.19 7.94 -24.59
N GLU A 201 9.28 7.62 -25.29
CA GLU A 201 10.50 8.44 -25.35
C GLU A 201 10.23 9.85 -25.92
N GLU A 202 9.47 9.94 -27.03
CA GLU A 202 9.05 11.21 -27.63
C GLU A 202 8.16 12.03 -26.69
N GLN A 203 7.20 11.41 -26.00
CA GLN A 203 6.36 12.07 -24.99
C GLN A 203 7.19 12.57 -23.80
N GLN A 204 8.13 11.76 -23.30
CA GLN A 204 9.02 12.16 -22.21
C GLN A 204 9.93 13.32 -22.61
N LYS A 205 10.51 13.30 -23.82
CA LYS A 205 11.33 14.39 -24.36
C LYS A 205 10.52 15.68 -24.48
N LYS A 206 9.34 15.61 -25.09
CA LYS A 206 8.45 16.77 -25.23
C LYS A 206 8.02 17.35 -23.88
N LEU A 207 7.72 16.50 -22.89
CA LEU A 207 7.39 16.94 -21.53
C LEU A 207 8.56 17.65 -20.86
N GLN A 208 9.80 17.16 -21.03
CA GLN A 208 11.00 17.83 -20.53
C GLN A 208 11.21 19.20 -21.20
N GLU A 209 11.03 19.30 -22.52
CA GLU A 209 11.12 20.57 -23.26
C GLU A 209 10.05 21.58 -22.81
N GLU A 210 8.79 21.15 -22.61
CA GLU A 210 7.72 22.01 -22.08
C GLU A 210 7.97 22.46 -20.64
N LEU A 211 8.51 21.60 -19.78
CA LEU A 211 8.87 21.95 -18.39
C LEU A 211 10.04 22.94 -18.33
N GLN A 212 11.08 22.73 -19.14
CA GLN A 212 12.21 23.67 -19.26
C GLN A 212 11.73 25.03 -19.75
N LYS A 213 10.88 25.08 -20.78
CA LYS A 213 10.31 26.33 -21.31
C LYS A 213 9.47 27.08 -20.26
N LYS A 214 8.64 26.37 -19.48
CA LYS A 214 7.87 27.00 -18.38
C LYS A 214 8.79 27.56 -17.29
N ALA A 215 9.85 26.83 -16.91
CA ALA A 215 10.82 27.33 -15.93
C ALA A 215 11.61 28.56 -16.43
N GLU A 216 11.93 28.62 -17.73
CA GLU A 216 12.50 29.80 -18.40
C GLU A 216 11.56 31.01 -18.37
N GLU A 217 10.28 30.81 -18.70
CA GLU A 217 9.25 31.86 -18.73
C GLU A 217 8.97 32.38 -17.32
N GLU A 218 8.90 31.50 -16.32
CA GLU A 218 8.71 31.87 -14.92
C GLU A 218 9.94 32.60 -14.34
N ARG A 219 11.16 32.15 -14.66
CA ARG A 219 12.40 32.85 -14.26
C ARG A 219 12.41 34.29 -14.78
N LYS A 220 12.15 34.50 -16.08
CA LYS A 220 12.08 35.84 -16.71
C LYS A 220 10.97 36.71 -16.09
N LYS A 221 9.85 36.10 -15.71
CA LYS A 221 8.72 36.77 -15.05
C LYS A 221 9.04 37.19 -13.60
N LEU A 222 9.85 36.42 -12.89
CA LEU A 222 10.34 36.76 -11.55
C LEU A 222 11.44 37.85 -11.62
N GLU A 223 12.36 37.74 -12.57
CA GLU A 223 13.39 38.76 -12.85
C GLU A 223 12.76 40.12 -13.18
N ALA A 224 11.75 40.14 -14.06
CA ALA A 224 11.03 41.36 -14.44
C ALA A 224 10.26 42.00 -13.26
N LYS A 225 9.67 41.18 -12.37
CA LYS A 225 9.02 41.67 -11.15
C LYS A 225 10.03 42.25 -10.15
N GLY A 226 11.10 41.52 -9.86
CA GLY A 226 12.16 41.97 -8.95
C GLY A 226 12.93 43.21 -9.44
N ALA A 227 12.82 43.55 -10.73
CA ALA A 227 13.28 44.82 -11.29
C ALA A 227 12.24 45.96 -11.17
N ALA A 228 10.95 45.65 -11.15
CA ALA A 228 9.87 46.62 -10.95
C ALA A 228 9.70 46.99 -9.47
N ASP A 229 9.77 46.01 -8.56
CA ASP A 229 9.65 46.18 -7.10
C ASP A 229 10.86 46.89 -6.45
N LYS A 230 11.83 47.34 -7.27
CA LYS A 230 13.07 48.04 -6.86
C LYS A 230 13.15 49.49 -7.33
N LYS A 231 12.05 50.07 -7.82
CA LYS A 231 12.00 51.41 -8.41
C LYS A 231 10.90 52.29 -7.80
#